data_AF-A0A0L8K209-F1
#
_entry.id   AF-A0A0L8K209-F1
#
_cell.length_a   1.000
_cell.length_b   1.000
_cell.length_c   1.000
_cell.angle_alpha   90.00
_cell.angle_beta   90.00
_cell.angle_gamma   90.00
#
_symmetry.space_group_name_H-M   'P 1'
#
loop_
_entity.id
_entity.type
_entity.pdbx_description
1 polymer ?
#
loop_
_entity_poly.entity_id
_entity_poly.type
_entity_poly.pdbx_seq_one_letter_code
_entity_poly.pdbx_strand_id
1 'polypeptide(L)'
;GAAVTSTVNVTGRTGNAPSNLAVGVDIVHTYRGDLVVDLIAPDGSVYSLSNRSGGSADNIQQTFTVNASSEVANGAWKLRVQDKA
;
A
#
# COMPACT_ATOMS: atom_id res chain seq x y z
N GLY A 1 -11.15 13.06 0.71
CA GLY A 1 -12.31 12.30 0.16
C GLY A 1 -12.45 10.86 0.67
N ALA A 2 -13.29 10.07 -0.02
CA ALA A 2 -13.46 8.63 0.21
C ALA A 2 -12.18 7.86 -0.17
N ALA A 3 -11.92 6.76 0.52
CA ALA A 3 -10.76 5.93 0.20
C ALA A 3 -11.03 5.07 -1.04
N VAL A 4 -10.09 5.04 -1.97
CA VAL A 4 -10.05 4.11 -3.10
C VAL A 4 -9.23 2.90 -2.68
N THR A 5 -9.72 1.70 -2.95
CA THR A 5 -9.01 0.46 -2.64
C THR A 5 -8.78 -0.37 -3.89
N SER A 6 -7.54 -0.77 -4.12
CA SER A 6 -7.18 -1.78 -5.11
C SER A 6 -6.89 -3.09 -4.41
N THR A 7 -7.43 -4.21 -4.89
CA THR A 7 -7.23 -5.54 -4.30
C THR A 7 -6.40 -6.41 -5.24
N VAL A 8 -5.39 -7.07 -4.70
CA VAL A 8 -4.53 -8.04 -5.39
C VAL A 8 -4.65 -9.38 -4.69
N ASN A 9 -5.16 -10.36 -5.41
CA ASN A 9 -5.30 -11.73 -4.89
C ASN A 9 -4.01 -12.50 -5.18
N VAL A 10 -3.21 -12.73 -4.16
CA VAL A 10 -2.00 -13.56 -4.24
C VAL A 10 -2.39 -15.00 -4.01
N THR A 11 -2.11 -15.87 -4.99
CA THR A 11 -2.39 -17.31 -4.93
C THR A 11 -1.15 -18.14 -5.24
N GLY A 12 -1.11 -19.40 -4.79
CA GLY A 12 -0.01 -20.33 -5.08
C GLY A 12 1.29 -20.05 -4.34
N ARG A 13 1.27 -19.19 -3.31
CA ARG A 13 2.41 -18.95 -2.41
C ARG A 13 2.21 -19.72 -1.11
N THR A 14 3.24 -20.41 -0.65
CA THR A 14 3.25 -21.08 0.66
C THR A 14 4.07 -20.26 1.66
N GLY A 15 3.67 -20.29 2.93
CA GLY A 15 4.34 -19.55 4.00
C GLY A 15 3.99 -18.06 4.03
N ASN A 16 4.86 -17.30 4.69
CA ASN A 16 4.67 -15.88 4.96
C ASN A 16 5.27 -14.98 3.87
N ALA A 17 4.80 -13.74 3.80
CA ALA A 17 5.39 -12.72 2.95
C ALA A 17 6.82 -12.40 3.42
N PRO A 18 7.68 -11.82 2.56
CA PRO A 18 9.04 -11.47 2.96
C PRO A 18 9.07 -10.25 3.90
N SER A 19 10.14 -10.11 4.68
CA SER A 19 10.38 -8.93 5.52
C SER A 19 10.79 -7.68 4.72
N ASN A 20 11.09 -7.85 3.43
CA ASN A 20 11.38 -6.79 2.48
C ASN A 20 10.36 -6.80 1.32
N LEU A 21 9.07 -6.95 1.63
CA LEU A 21 8.02 -6.93 0.61
C LEU A 21 8.03 -5.58 -0.11
N ALA A 22 8.32 -5.65 -1.42
CA ALA A 22 8.33 -4.50 -2.30
C ALA A 22 6.91 -4.20 -2.80
N VAL A 23 6.41 -3.00 -2.52
CA VAL A 23 5.08 -2.54 -2.91
C VAL A 23 5.25 -1.38 -3.88
N GLY A 24 5.15 -1.68 -5.18
CA GLY A 24 5.13 -0.67 -6.23
C GLY A 24 3.82 0.09 -6.19
N VAL A 25 3.90 1.41 -6.02
CA VAL A 25 2.75 2.31 -6.02
C VAL A 25 2.91 3.27 -7.19
N ASP A 26 1.91 3.30 -8.06
CA ASP A 26 1.76 4.26 -9.15
C ASP A 26 0.38 4.92 -9.01
N ILE A 27 0.38 6.16 -8.52
CA ILE A 27 -0.82 6.97 -8.30
C ILE A 27 -0.65 8.30 -9.01
N VAL A 28 -1.58 8.62 -9.89
CA VAL A 28 -1.67 9.94 -10.51
C VAL A 28 -2.50 10.85 -9.61
N HIS A 29 -1.88 11.92 -9.10
CA HIS A 29 -2.54 12.91 -8.24
C HIS A 29 -1.83 14.26 -8.32
N THR A 30 -2.58 15.36 -8.28
CA THR A 30 -2.03 16.72 -8.35
C THR A 30 -1.34 17.17 -7.06
N TYR A 31 -1.68 16.58 -5.91
CA TYR A 31 -1.02 16.89 -4.63
C TYR A 31 -0.80 15.60 -3.83
N ARG A 32 0.39 15.00 -3.93
CA ARG A 32 0.65 13.75 -3.20
C ARG A 32 0.71 13.92 -1.68
N GLY A 33 0.95 15.15 -1.21
CA GLY A 33 0.90 15.52 0.21
C GLY A 33 -0.47 15.38 0.86
N ASP A 34 -1.53 15.19 0.06
CA ASP A 34 -2.87 14.92 0.59
C ASP A 34 -3.20 13.43 0.66
N LEU A 35 -2.35 12.57 0.08
CA LEU A 35 -2.60 11.14 0.01
C LEU A 35 -2.08 10.40 1.25
N VAL A 36 -2.94 9.58 1.81
CA VAL A 36 -2.59 8.49 2.74
C VAL A 36 -2.67 7.19 1.96
N VAL A 37 -1.58 6.43 1.94
CA VAL A 37 -1.44 5.16 1.24
C VAL A 37 -1.13 4.08 2.26
N ASP A 38 -2.05 3.12 2.40
CA ASP A 38 -1.92 1.98 3.29
C ASP A 38 -1.94 0.68 2.49
N LEU A 39 -1.11 -0.28 2.88
CA LEU A 39 -1.25 -1.67 2.48
C LEU A 39 -1.99 -2.44 3.58
N ILE A 40 -3.04 -3.15 3.21
CA ILE A 40 -3.82 -4.01 4.08
C ILE A 40 -3.48 -5.46 3.72
N ALA A 41 -2.98 -6.21 4.68
CA ALA A 41 -2.67 -7.62 4.55
C ALA A 41 -3.94 -8.49 4.58
N PRO A 42 -3.87 -9.77 4.17
CA PRO A 42 -5.02 -10.67 4.13
C PRO A 42 -5.68 -10.92 5.49
N ASP A 43 -4.92 -10.78 6.57
CA ASP A 43 -5.37 -10.89 7.96
C ASP A 43 -6.09 -9.61 8.47
N GLY A 44 -5.99 -8.51 7.72
CA GLY A 44 -6.51 -7.19 8.09
C GLY A 44 -5.47 -6.22 8.67
N SER A 45 -4.22 -6.64 8.87
CA SER A 45 -3.13 -5.79 9.34
C SER A 45 -2.86 -4.65 8.37
N VAL A 46 -2.60 -3.44 8.91
CA VAL A 46 -2.44 -2.21 8.12
C VAL A 46 -1.01 -1.71 8.21
N TYR A 47 -0.37 -1.55 7.06
CA TYR A 47 0.97 -0.99 6.89
C TYR A 47 0.88 0.35 6.18
N SER A 48 1.12 1.45 6.90
CA SER A 48 1.17 2.79 6.32
C SER A 48 2.42 2.92 5.43
N LEU A 49 2.23 3.00 4.13
CA LEU A 49 3.31 3.20 3.15
C LEU A 49 3.67 4.68 3.03
N SER A 50 2.66 5.54 2.94
CA SER A 50 2.83 6.99 2.87
C SER A 50 1.70 7.66 3.64
N ASN A 51 2.03 8.68 4.42
CA ASN A 51 1.03 9.46 5.14
C ASN A 51 1.32 10.94 4.89
N ARG A 52 0.61 11.53 3.92
CA ARG A 52 0.71 12.96 3.58
C ARG A 52 2.14 13.43 3.33
N SER A 53 2.96 12.54 2.80
CA SER A 53 4.38 12.80 2.55
C SER A 53 4.60 13.31 1.14
N GLY A 54 5.64 14.12 0.95
CA GLY A 54 6.07 14.58 -0.37
C GLY A 54 5.51 15.92 -0.84
N GLY A 55 4.73 16.63 0.00
CA GLY A 55 4.34 18.04 -0.20
C GLY A 55 3.57 18.30 -1.49
N SER A 56 3.91 19.41 -2.17
CA SER A 56 3.26 19.88 -3.41
C SER A 56 3.70 19.17 -4.68
N ALA A 57 4.41 18.06 -4.58
CA ALA A 57 4.82 17.32 -5.77
C ALA A 57 3.69 16.42 -6.28
N ASP A 58 3.63 16.31 -7.59
CA ASP A 58 2.64 15.49 -8.28
C ASP A 58 3.01 14.02 -8.21
N ASN A 59 2.00 13.17 -8.21
CA ASN A 59 2.05 11.72 -8.35
C ASN A 59 2.85 10.97 -7.26
N ILE A 60 2.55 9.69 -7.11
CA ILE A 60 3.34 8.75 -6.30
C ILE A 60 3.74 7.61 -7.22
N GLN A 61 4.99 7.62 -7.69
CA GLN A 61 5.61 6.54 -8.45
C GLN A 61 6.82 6.06 -7.69
N GLN A 62 6.59 5.23 -6.68
CA GLN A 62 7.66 4.73 -5.82
C GLN A 62 7.38 3.32 -5.33
N THR A 63 8.45 2.61 -5.00
CA THR A 63 8.36 1.30 -4.39
C THR A 63 8.65 1.43 -2.90
N PHE A 64 7.68 1.03 -2.07
CA PHE A 64 7.85 0.96 -0.64
C PHE A 64 8.34 -0.42 -0.23
N THR A 65 9.09 -0.50 0.85
CA THR A 65 9.49 -1.76 1.46
C THR A 65 8.78 -1.91 2.80
N VAL A 66 8.04 -3.00 2.99
CA VAL A 66 7.36 -3.31 4.25
C VAL A 66 7.80 -4.66 4.78
N ASN A 67 7.87 -4.74 6.11
CA ASN A 67 8.10 -6.01 6.79
C ASN A 67 6.76 -6.72 7.00
N ALA A 68 6.45 -7.65 6.08
CA ALA A 68 5.26 -8.48 6.13
C ALA A 68 5.58 -9.93 6.54
N SER A 69 6.71 -10.18 7.20
CA SER A 69 7.12 -11.55 7.55
C SER A 69 6.21 -12.28 8.54
N SER A 70 5.35 -11.54 9.24
CA SER A 70 4.28 -12.08 10.08
C SER A 70 3.06 -12.54 9.27
N GLU A 71 2.91 -12.05 8.04
CA GLU A 71 1.70 -12.19 7.26
C GLU A 71 1.75 -13.37 6.31
N VAL A 72 0.63 -14.07 6.17
CA VAL A 72 0.51 -15.12 5.15
C VAL A 72 0.56 -14.48 3.77
N ALA A 73 1.50 -14.93 2.91
CA ALA A 73 1.65 -14.37 1.57
C ALA A 73 0.40 -14.62 0.70
N ASN A 74 -0.23 -15.77 0.89
CA ASN A 74 -1.44 -16.18 0.18
C ASN A 74 -2.67 -15.46 0.73
N GLY A 75 -3.37 -14.71 -0.12
CA GLY A 75 -4.59 -14.01 0.27
C GLY A 75 -4.83 -12.72 -0.50
N ALA A 76 -5.87 -12.00 -0.06
CA ALA A 76 -6.26 -10.72 -0.65
C ALA A 76 -5.49 -9.57 0.01
N TRP A 77 -4.50 -9.04 -0.69
CA TRP A 77 -3.79 -7.83 -0.30
C TRP A 77 -4.53 -6.62 -0.85
N LYS A 78 -4.68 -5.54 -0.08
CA LYS A 78 -5.37 -4.34 -0.55
C LYS A 78 -4.48 -3.11 -0.41
N LEU A 79 -4.31 -2.36 -1.49
CA LEU A 79 -3.74 -1.01 -1.43
C LEU A 79 -4.88 -0.03 -1.25
N ARG A 80 -4.94 0.66 -0.12
CA ARG A 80 -5.91 1.69 0.19
C ARG A 80 -5.26 3.06 0.05
N VAL A 81 -5.85 3.91 -0.78
CA VAL A 81 -5.44 5.29 -0.99
C VAL A 81 -6.56 6.20 -0.56
N GLN A 82 -6.28 7.14 0.33
CA GLN A 82 -7.25 8.13 0.77
C GLN A 82 -6.69 9.53 0.60
N ASP A 83 -7.42 10.35 -0.13
CA ASP A 83 -7.20 11.79 -0.19
C ASP A 83 -7.71 12.45 1.12
N LYS A 84 -6.90 13.30 1.73
CA LYS A 84 -7.15 14.02 3.00
C LYS A 84 -6.99 15.54 2.85
N ALA A 85 -7.12 16.05 1.63
CA ALA A 85 -7.25 17.48 1.36
C ALA A 85 -8.48 18.08 2.08
#